data_AF-A0A6N4THS7-F1
#
_entry.id   AF-A0A6N4THS7-F1
#
_cell.length_a   1.000
_cell.length_b   1.000
_cell.length_c   1.000
_cell.angle_alpha   90.00
_cell.angle_beta   90.00
_cell.angle_gamma   90.00
#
_symmetry.space_group_name_H-M   'P 1'
#
loop_
_entity.id
_entity.type
_entity.pdbx_description
1 polymer ?
#
loop_
_entity_poly.entity_id
_entity_poly.type
_entity_poly.pdbx_seq_one_letter_code
_entity_poly.pdbx_strand_id
1 'polypeptide(L)' 'MIIKFWEKKKTIPLRGRLAVLVYIIVLIICVFLLYCAIKPPAYFPFLKDEINRIIYGVVGVYFGLKALKMLFAKNN' A
#
# COMPACT_ATOMS: atom_id res chain seq x y z
N MET A 1 20.18 -27.09 7.52
CA MET A 1 20.45 -25.81 8.22
C MET A 1 19.87 -24.59 7.50
N ILE A 2 19.89 -24.56 6.16
CA ILE A 2 19.35 -23.47 5.32
C ILE A 2 17.82 -23.26 5.44
N ILE A 3 17.05 -24.34 5.66
CA ILE A 3 15.58 -24.28 5.76
C ILE A 3 15.12 -23.43 6.96
N LYS A 4 15.81 -23.55 8.12
CA LYS A 4 15.50 -22.75 9.31
C LYS A 4 15.81 -21.25 9.15
N PHE A 5 16.61 -20.87 8.15
CA PHE A 5 16.92 -19.46 7.88
C PHE A 5 15.77 -18.74 7.17
N TRP A 6 14.92 -19.46 6.43
CA TRP A 6 13.77 -18.91 5.73
C TRP A 6 12.53 -18.73 6.61
N GLU A 7 12.29 -19.60 7.60
CA GLU A 7 11.28 -19.36 8.66
C GLU A 7 11.63 -18.13 9.50
N LYS A 8 12.93 -17.82 9.60
CA LYS A 8 13.45 -16.61 10.24
C LYS A 8 13.44 -15.39 9.32
N LYS A 9 12.64 -15.39 8.24
CA LYS A 9 12.23 -14.14 7.57
C LYS A 9 11.40 -13.35 8.55
N LYS A 10 12.12 -12.61 9.38
CA LYS A 10 11.72 -11.48 10.20
C LYS A 10 10.40 -10.89 9.68
N THR A 11 9.30 -11.40 10.20
CA THR A 11 8.17 -10.55 10.55
C THR A 11 8.78 -9.56 11.53
N ILE A 12 9.34 -8.45 11.01
CA ILE A 12 9.74 -7.32 11.82
C ILE A 12 8.47 -7.01 12.58
N PRO A 13 8.40 -7.23 13.91
CA PRO A 13 7.23 -6.87 14.65
C PRO A 13 7.25 -5.35 14.64
N LEU A 14 6.58 -4.74 13.67
CA LEU A 14 6.20 -3.34 13.69
C LEU A 14 5.23 -3.23 14.87
N ARG A 15 5.80 -3.09 16.07
CA ARG A 15 5.09 -3.08 17.34
C ARG A 15 4.83 -1.62 17.70
N GLY A 16 3.56 -1.24 17.79
CA GLY A 16 3.13 0.08 18.27
C GLY A 16 3.17 1.20 17.21
N ARG A 17 3.56 2.40 17.63
CA ARG A 17 3.42 3.68 16.91
C ARG A 17 4.06 3.70 15.52
N LEU A 18 5.11 2.90 15.31
CA LEU A 18 5.83 2.80 14.03
C LEU A 18 5.02 2.08 12.95
N ALA A 19 4.23 1.06 13.34
CA ALA A 19 3.33 0.36 12.43
C ALA A 19 2.26 1.30 11.88
N VAL A 20 1.68 2.08 12.79
CA VAL A 20 0.65 3.08 12.48
C VAL A 20 1.20 4.12 11.52
N LEU A 21 2.41 4.62 11.74
CA LEU A 21 3.09 5.54 10.82
C LEU A 21 3.27 4.94 9.42
N VAL A 22 3.74 3.69 9.32
CA VAL A 22 3.88 3.01 8.02
C VAL A 22 2.54 2.87 7.32
N TYR A 23 1.47 2.49 8.03
CA TYR A 23 0.15 2.39 7.43
C TYR A 23 -0.41 3.75 6.99
N ILE A 24 -0.16 4.83 7.74
CA ILE A 24 -0.54 6.19 7.34
C ILE A 24 0.18 6.58 6.04
N ILE A 25 1.48 6.33 5.94
CA ILE A 25 2.25 6.60 4.72
C ILE A 25 1.69 5.80 3.54
N VAL A 26 1.39 4.51 3.75
CA VAL A 26 0.77 3.65 2.73
C VAL A 26 -0.59 4.20 2.29
N LEU A 27 -1.42 4.70 3.22
CA LEU A 27 -2.71 5.32 2.88
C LEU A 27 -2.52 6.58 2.02
N ILE A 28 -1.56 7.44 2.36
CA ILE A 28 -1.24 8.64 1.56
C ILE A 28 -0.86 8.26 0.13
N ILE A 29 -0.02 7.23 -0.03
CA ILE A 29 0.36 6.71 -1.35
C ILE A 29 -0.86 6.14 -2.09
N CYS A 30 -1.76 5.44 -1.41
CA CYS A 30 -2.97 4.90 -2.03
C CYS A 30 -3.92 6.00 -2.51
N VAL A 31 -4.08 7.07 -1.73
CA VAL A 31 -4.86 8.26 -2.14
C VAL A 31 -4.21 8.93 -3.34
N PHE A 32 -2.88 9.03 -3.37
CA PHE A 32 -2.16 9.56 -4.51
C PHE A 32 -2.34 8.72 -5.79
N LEU A 33 -2.31 7.38 -5.67
CA LEU A 33 -2.56 6.46 -6.78
C LEU A 33 -3.99 6.56 -7.31
N LEU A 34 -4.97 6.68 -6.42
CA LEU A 34 -6.37 6.96 -6.78
C LEU A 34 -6.52 8.30 -7.50
N TYR A 35 -5.86 9.34 -7.01
CA TYR A 35 -5.84 10.65 -7.67
C TYR A 35 -5.23 10.54 -9.07
N CYS A 36 -4.10 9.84 -9.20
CA CYS A 36 -3.45 9.57 -10.49
C CYS A 36 -4.36 8.80 -11.47
N ALA A 37 -5.19 7.89 -10.97
CA ALA A 37 -6.15 7.16 -11.79
C ALA A 37 -7.28 8.07 -12.31
N ILE A 38 -7.74 9.06 -11.51
CA ILE A 38 -8.84 9.96 -11.87
C ILE A 38 -8.35 11.16 -12.70
N LYS A 39 -7.29 11.83 -12.22
CA LYS A 39 -6.63 12.97 -12.85
C LYS A 39 -5.14 12.67 -13.02
N PRO A 40 -4.75 12.09 -14.16
CA PRO A 40 -3.36 11.75 -14.39
C PRO A 40 -2.53 13.04 -14.45
N PRO A 41 -1.50 13.18 -13.60
CA PRO A 41 -0.64 14.34 -13.63
C PRO A 41 0.20 14.38 -14.92
N ALA A 42 0.43 15.60 -15.43
CA ALA A 42 1.13 15.81 -16.70
C ALA A 42 2.58 15.30 -16.71
N TYR A 43 3.22 15.20 -15.54
CA TYR A 43 4.59 14.73 -15.36
C TYR A 43 4.76 13.20 -15.39
N PHE A 44 3.66 12.43 -15.42
CA PHE A 44 3.71 10.97 -15.56
C PHE A 44 3.05 10.52 -16.87
N PRO A 45 3.82 10.48 -17.98
CA PRO A 45 3.26 10.16 -19.30
C PRO A 45 2.66 8.76 -19.38
N PHE A 46 3.16 7.79 -18.61
CA PHE A 46 2.61 6.43 -18.55
C PHE A 46 1.20 6.37 -17.93
N LEU A 47 0.77 7.39 -17.16
CA LEU A 47 -0.59 7.51 -16.66
C LEU A 47 -1.56 8.11 -17.68
N LYS A 48 -1.10 8.46 -18.89
CA LYS A 48 -2.02 8.87 -19.96
C LYS A 48 -2.76 7.67 -20.55
N ASP A 49 -2.15 6.48 -20.50
CA ASP A 49 -2.79 5.23 -20.89
C ASP A 49 -3.91 4.86 -19.91
N GLU A 50 -5.10 4.61 -20.44
CA GLU A 50 -6.28 4.26 -19.63
C GLU A 50 -6.09 2.95 -18.87
N ILE A 51 -5.47 1.95 -19.49
CA ILE A 51 -5.17 0.66 -18.85
C ILE A 51 -4.26 0.85 -17.63
N ASN A 52 -3.22 1.69 -17.77
CA ASN A 52 -2.31 1.97 -16.67
C ASN A 52 -3.05 2.68 -15.53
N ARG A 53 -3.89 3.67 -15.83
CA ARG A 53 -4.73 4.35 -14.82
C ARG A 53 -5.62 3.38 -14.06
N ILE A 54 -6.25 2.44 -14.75
CA ILE A 54 -7.08 1.39 -14.13
C ILE A 54 -6.24 0.51 -13.21
N ILE A 55 -5.06 0.05 -13.66
CA ILE A 55 -4.15 -0.78 -12.84
C ILE A 55 -3.74 -0.02 -11.57
N TYR A 56 -3.27 1.22 -11.68
CA TYR A 56 -2.87 2.02 -10.51
C TYR A 56 -4.05 2.32 -9.57
N GLY A 57 -5.25 2.54 -10.13
CA GLY A 57 -6.47 2.70 -9.34
C GLY A 57 -6.82 1.44 -8.55
N VAL A 58 -6.83 0.27 -9.21
CA VAL A 58 -7.11 -1.03 -8.56
C VAL A 58 -6.07 -1.34 -7.49
N VAL A 59 -4.79 -1.11 -7.77
CA VAL A 59 -3.69 -1.28 -6.81
C VAL A 59 -3.89 -0.34 -5.61
N GLY A 60 -4.16 0.95 -5.84
CA GLY A 60 -4.41 1.93 -4.78
C GLY A 60 -5.59 1.55 -3.88
N VAL A 61 -6.70 1.09 -4.45
CA VAL A 61 -7.87 0.64 -3.69
C VAL A 61 -7.56 -0.62 -2.89
N TYR A 62 -6.92 -1.62 -3.50
CA TYR A 62 -6.60 -2.89 -2.84
C TYR A 62 -5.69 -2.67 -1.62
N PHE A 63 -4.59 -1.94 -1.80
CA PHE A 63 -3.66 -1.66 -0.70
C PHE A 63 -4.25 -0.69 0.32
N GLY A 64 -5.06 0.28 -0.11
CA GLY A 64 -5.77 1.20 0.77
C GLY A 64 -6.72 0.44 1.71
N LEU A 65 -7.57 -0.44 1.16
CA LEU A 65 -8.47 -1.29 1.95
C LEU A 65 -7.71 -2.22 2.90
N LYS A 66 -6.58 -2.78 2.46
CA LYS A 66 -5.74 -3.65 3.30
C LYS A 66 -5.09 -2.88 4.46
N ALA A 67 -4.55 -1.70 4.19
CA ALA A 67 -3.98 -0.83 5.21
C ALA A 67 -5.05 -0.34 6.20
N LEU A 68 -6.25 -0.01 5.69
CA LEU A 68 -7.40 0.35 6.52
C LEU A 68 -7.81 -0.82 7.43
N LYS A 69 -7.95 -2.03 6.87
CA LYS A 69 -8.23 -3.24 7.67
C LYS A 69 -7.18 -3.46 8.75
N MET A 70 -5.90 -3.26 8.46
CA MET A 70 -4.84 -3.45 9.45
C MET A 70 -4.80 -2.35 10.53
N LEU A 71 -5.18 -1.11 10.20
CA LEU A 71 -5.29 -0.01 11.16
C LEU A 71 -6.52 -0.16 12.07
N PHE A 72 -7.63 -0.66 11.52
CA PHE A 72 -8.88 -0.85 12.26
C PHE A 72 -9.05 -2.26 12.85
N ALA A 73 -8.20 -3.22 12.47
CA ALA A 73 -8.05 -4.50 13.16
C ALA A 73 -7.32 -4.28 14.49
N LYS A 74 -7.98 -3.56 15.40
CA LYS A 74 -7.63 -3.57 16.81
C LYS A 74 -8.20 -4.87 17.38
N ASN A 75 -7.33 -5.67 17.99
CA ASN A 75 -7.62 -6.88 18.77
C ASN A 75 -9.02 -6.84 19.42
N ASN A 76 -9.93 -7.70 18.93
CA ASN A 76 -10.82 -8.41 19.85
C ASN A 76 -10.02 -9.55 20.47
#